data_AF-A0A0F9U0L4-F1
#
_entry.id   AF-A0A0F9U0L4-F1
#
_cell.length_a   1.000
_cell.length_b   1.000
_cell.length_c   1.000
_cell.angle_alpha   90.00
_cell.angle_beta   90.00
_cell.angle_gamma   90.00
#
_symmetry.space_group_name_H-M   'P 1'
#
loop_
_entity.id
_entity.type
_entity.pdbx_description
1 polymer ?
#
loop_
_entity_poly.entity_id
_entity_poly.type
_entity_poly.pdbx_seq_one_letter_code
_entity_poly.pdbx_strand_id
1 'polypeptide(L)' 'MSIYIIPLIFLPSIVVAPGEYLTRSGERVTVQQSSTKHDFGCNGLYVSCGTSERWHKSGRILATSETMNDIVTRAEG' A
#
# COMPACT_ATOMS: atom_id res chain seq x y z
N MET A 1 9.01 -1.03 25.29
CA MET A 1 8.80 -0.45 23.95
C MET A 1 7.30 -0.43 23.71
N SER A 2 6.66 0.75 23.66
CA SER A 2 5.21 0.84 23.46
C SER A 2 4.91 0.66 21.97
N ILE A 3 4.11 -0.36 21.63
CA ILE A 3 3.71 -0.65 20.26
C ILE A 3 2.51 0.26 19.97
N TYR A 4 2.76 1.42 19.38
CA TYR A 4 1.68 2.29 18.92
C TYR A 4 1.04 1.69 17.68
N ILE A 5 -0.08 0.97 17.87
CA ILE A 5 -0.90 0.47 16.77
C ILE A 5 -1.91 1.56 16.42
N ILE A 6 -1.74 2.19 15.25
CA ILE A 6 -2.75 3.09 14.69
C ILE A 6 -3.66 2.22 13.81
N PRO A 7 -4.96 2.07 14.14
CA PRO A 7 -5.89 1.35 13.28
C PRO A 7 -5.92 1.90 11.87
N LEU A 8 -5.99 1.03 10.86
CA LEU A 8 -6.01 1.39 9.44
C LEU A 8 -7.05 2.47 9.08
N ILE A 9 -8.18 2.50 9.79
CA ILE A 9 -9.27 3.45 9.58
C ILE A 9 -8.88 4.91 9.84
N PHE A 10 -7.85 5.14 10.67
CA PHE A 10 -7.37 6.48 10.99
C PHE A 10 -6.19 6.93 10.10
N LEU A 11 -5.66 6.03 9.26
CA LEU A 11 -4.58 6.37 8.34
C LEU A 11 -5.14 7.07 7.09
N PRO A 12 -4.39 8.06 6.53
CA PRO A 12 -4.78 8.69 5.28
C PRO A 12 -4.81 7.66 4.15
N SER A 13 -5.68 7.90 3.15
CA SER A 13 -5.72 7.08 1.94
C SER A 13 -4.63 7.55 0.97
N ILE A 14 -3.75 6.63 0.59
CA ILE A 14 -2.66 6.87 -0.37
C ILE A 14 -3.05 6.28 -1.74
N VAL A 15 -3.60 5.07 -1.73
CA VAL A 15 -4.03 4.35 -2.93
C VAL A 15 -5.47 4.72 -3.26
N VAL A 16 -5.64 5.81 -4.01
CA VAL A 16 -6.95 6.35 -4.39
C VAL A 16 -7.41 5.91 -5.78
N ALA A 17 -6.49 5.47 -6.64
CA ALA A 17 -6.76 5.02 -8.00
C ALA A 17 -5.67 4.05 -8.49
N PRO A 18 -5.93 3.24 -9.54
CA PRO A 18 -4.87 2.50 -10.22
C PRO A 18 -3.71 3.39 -10.70
N GLY A 19 -2.54 2.81 -10.88
CA GLY A 19 -1.33 3.50 -11.31
C GLY A 19 -0.07 3.03 -10.58
N GLU A 20 1.01 3.77 -10.75
CA GLU A 20 2.31 3.42 -10.16
C GLU A 20 2.51 4.08 -8.80
N TYR A 21 3.10 3.32 -7.89
CA TYR A 21 3.36 3.72 -6.52
C TYR A 21 4.75 3.26 -6.09
N LEU A 22 5.26 3.90 -5.03
CA LEU A 22 6.50 3.50 -4.38
C LEU A 22 6.21 2.88 -3.01
N THR A 23 6.84 1.75 -2.76
CA THR A 23 6.88 1.13 -1.44
C THR A 23 7.85 1.87 -0.53
N ARG A 24 7.83 1.55 0.75
CA ARG A 24 8.79 2.07 1.74
C ARG A 24 10.23 1.62 1.46
N SER A 25 10.45 0.46 0.84
CA SER A 25 11.76 0.03 0.33
C SER A 25 12.23 0.84 -0.89
N GLY A 26 11.37 1.67 -1.49
CA GLY A 26 11.63 2.39 -2.73
C GLY A 26 11.34 1.57 -3.99
N GLU A 27 10.78 0.37 -3.85
CA GLU A 27 10.39 -0.45 -5.00
C GLU A 27 9.13 0.10 -5.65
N ARG A 28 9.09 0.00 -6.99
CA ARG A 28 7.94 0.44 -7.78
C ARG A 28 6.93 -0.69 -7.92
N VAL A 29 5.67 -0.38 -7.64
CA VAL A 29 4.53 -1.28 -7.83
C VAL A 29 3.49 -0.64 -8.74
N THR A 30 2.85 -1.45 -9.56
CA THR A 30 1.70 -1.04 -10.37
C THR A 30 0.43 -1.56 -9.70
N VAL A 31 -0.35 -0.65 -9.12
CA VAL A 31 -1.68 -0.94 -8.58
C VAL A 31 -2.67 -1.01 -9.74
N GLN A 32 -3.33 -2.14 -9.89
CA GLN A 32 -4.28 -2.43 -10.96
C GLN A 32 -5.72 -2.18 -10.51
N GLN A 33 -6.03 -2.40 -9.24
CA GLN A 33 -7.33 -2.13 -8.64
C GLN A 33 -7.15 -1.36 -7.34
N SER A 34 -7.95 -0.32 -7.13
CA SER A 34 -8.06 0.39 -5.86
C SER A 34 -9.39 0.08 -5.17
N SER A 35 -9.39 -0.06 -3.86
CA SER A 35 -10.59 -0.19 -3.02
C SER A 35 -10.74 1.06 -2.14
N THR A 36 -11.96 1.56 -1.99
CA THR A 36 -12.27 2.64 -1.04
C THR A 36 -12.67 2.12 0.34
N LYS A 37 -12.89 0.81 0.47
CA LYS A 37 -13.25 0.15 1.72
C LYS A 37 -12.04 0.01 2.64
N HIS A 38 -12.29 -0.36 3.89
CA HIS A 38 -11.25 -0.67 4.87
C HIS A 38 -10.82 -2.13 4.81
N ASP A 39 -10.54 -2.62 3.60
CA ASP A 39 -10.05 -3.97 3.30
C ASP A 39 -8.69 -3.90 2.59
N PHE A 40 -8.04 -5.05 2.40
CA PHE A 40 -6.84 -5.18 1.55
C PHE A 40 -7.24 -5.37 0.08
N GLY A 41 -8.19 -4.56 -0.40
CA GLY A 41 -8.76 -4.68 -1.74
C GLY A 41 -7.98 -3.96 -2.82
N CYS A 42 -6.93 -3.20 -2.49
CA CYS A 42 -6.05 -2.62 -3.49
C CYS A 42 -5.06 -3.68 -3.95
N ASN A 43 -5.08 -4.08 -5.22
CA ASN A 43 -4.19 -5.14 -5.72
C ASN A 43 -3.28 -4.60 -6.82
N GLY A 44 -2.15 -5.25 -6.99
CA GLY A 44 -1.15 -4.87 -7.96
C GLY A 44 0.04 -5.80 -7.93
N LEU A 45 1.11 -5.37 -8.56
CA LEU A 45 2.31 -6.17 -8.75
C LEU A 45 3.58 -5.33 -8.69
N TYR A 46 4.66 -5.91 -8.18
CA TYR A 46 5.98 -5.32 -8.22
C TYR A 46 6.48 -5.27 -9.66
N VAL A 47 6.94 -4.09 -10.11
CA VAL A 47 7.42 -3.89 -11.48
C VAL A 47 8.69 -4.70 -11.76
N SER A 48 9.52 -4.90 -10.74
CA SER A 48 10.80 -5.60 -10.84
C SER A 48 10.67 -7.10 -11.12
N CYS A 49 9.70 -7.78 -10.50
CA CYS A 49 9.61 -9.24 -10.50
C CYS A 49 8.22 -9.81 -10.81
N GLY A 50 7.20 -8.95 -10.94
CA GLY A 50 5.83 -9.36 -11.23
C GLY A 50 5.08 -10.00 -10.06
N THR A 51 5.67 -10.06 -8.86
CA THR A 51 5.00 -10.59 -7.66
C THR A 51 3.75 -9.79 -7.36
N SER A 52 2.61 -10.48 -7.24
CA SER A 52 1.34 -9.86 -6.86
C SER A 52 1.27 -9.58 -5.36
N GLU A 53 0.66 -8.46 -4.99
CA GLU A 53 0.49 -8.06 -3.59
C GLU A 53 -0.83 -7.31 -3.39
N ARG A 54 -1.28 -7.27 -2.13
CA ARG A 54 -2.52 -6.59 -1.73
C ARG A 54 -2.27 -5.58 -0.61
N TRP A 55 -2.84 -4.40 -0.77
CA TRP A 55 -2.74 -3.29 0.16
C TRP A 55 -4.11 -2.80 0.61
N HIS A 56 -4.17 -2.26 1.81
CA HIS A 56 -5.23 -1.37 2.23
C HIS A 56 -5.11 -0.03 1.49
N LYS A 57 -6.19 0.75 1.39
CA LYS A 57 -6.16 2.09 0.76
C LYS A 57 -5.13 3.06 1.35
N SER A 58 -4.70 2.82 2.60
CA SER A 58 -3.60 3.56 3.23
C SER A 58 -2.20 3.09 2.79
N GLY A 59 -2.11 2.14 1.87
CA GLY A 59 -0.86 1.54 1.40
C GLY A 59 -0.28 0.44 2.29
N ARG A 60 -0.93 0.06 3.39
CA ARG A 60 -0.44 -1.00 4.30
C ARG A 60 -0.68 -2.40 3.76
N ILE A 61 0.28 -3.31 3.93
CA ILE A 61 0.04 -4.76 3.73
C ILE A 61 -0.39 -5.48 5.02
N LEU A 62 -0.04 -4.93 6.20
CA LEU A 62 -0.45 -5.46 7.50
C LEU A 62 -1.28 -4.43 8.27
N ALA A 63 -2.28 -4.88 9.01
CA ALA A 63 -3.20 -4.00 9.72
C ALA A 63 -2.58 -3.29 10.94
N THR A 64 -1.55 -3.89 11.53
CA THR A 64 -1.01 -3.48 12.84
C THR A 64 0.41 -2.94 12.79
N SER A 65 1.10 -3.09 11.66
CA SER A 65 2.55 -2.92 11.59
C SER A 65 2.95 -2.31 10.26
N GLU A 66 3.96 -1.43 10.30
CA GLU A 66 4.61 -0.98 9.07
C GLU A 66 5.50 -2.08 8.51
N THR A 67 5.62 -2.12 7.18
CA THR A 67 6.55 -3.02 6.49
C THR A 67 7.28 -2.28 5.37
N MET A 68 8.35 -2.88 4.86
CA MET A 68 9.06 -2.37 3.68
C MET A 68 8.19 -2.38 2.41
N ASN A 69 7.18 -3.25 2.38
CA ASN A 69 6.28 -3.45 1.25
C ASN A 69 5.08 -2.49 1.27
N ASP A 70 4.96 -1.64 2.29
CA ASP A 70 3.88 -0.66 2.37
C ASP A 70 4.07 0.42 1.31
N ILE A 71 3.03 0.73 0.55
CA ILE A 71 2.97 1.89 -0.33
C ILE A 71 2.98 3.16 0.52
N VAL A 72 3.91 4.08 0.23
CA VAL A 72 4.06 5.35 0.96
C VAL A 72 3.76 6.58 0.12
N THR A 73 3.82 6.47 -1.21
CA THR A 73 3.47 7.55 -2.12
C THR A 73 3.09 7.04 -3.51
N ARG A 74 2.32 7.82 -4.26
CA ARG A 74 2.19 7.65 -5.70
C ARG A 74 3.53 7.98 -6.36
N ALA A 75 3.90 7.20 -7.37
CA ALA A 75 5.08 7.53 -8.16
C ALA A 75 4.67 8.61 -9.16
N GLU A 76 5.31 9.78 -9.09
CA GLU A 76 5.19 10.76 -10.16
C GLU A 76 5.92 10.21 -11.40
N GLY A 77 5.32 10.46 -12.57
CA GLY A 77 5.93 10.18 -13.87
C GLY A 77 6.85 11.32 -14.30
#